data_AF-A0A1J5QWZ8-F1
#
_entry.id   AF-A0A1J5QWZ8-F1
#
_cell.length_a   1.000
_cell.length_b   1.000
_cell.length_c   1.000
_cell.angle_alpha   90.00
_cell.angle_beta   90.00
_cell.angle_gamma   90.00
#
_symmetry.space_group_name_H-M   'P 1'
#
loop_
_entity.id
_entity.type
_entity.pdbx_description
1 polymer ?
#
loop_
_entity_poly.entity_id
_entity_poly.type
_entity_poly.pdbx_seq_one_letter_code
_entity_poly.pdbx_strand_id
1 'polypeptide(L)' 'MKTISTALLDDVAVDDYVILHVGYALAKVDEDEARRTLEMLRDAGVQP' A
#
# COMPACT_ATOMS: atom_id res chain seq x y z
N MET A 1 -0.53 -12.59 9.76
CA MET A 1 -1.46 -12.32 8.63
C MET A 1 -2.33 -11.15 9.03
N LYS A 2 -2.37 -10.07 8.23
CA LYS A 2 -3.28 -8.93 8.45
C LYS A 2 -4.43 -9.04 7.44
N THR A 3 -5.66 -8.89 7.90
CA THR A 3 -6.84 -8.78 7.01
C THR A 3 -7.16 -7.30 6.82
N ILE A 4 -7.46 -6.91 5.58
CA ILE A 4 -7.82 -5.54 5.22
C ILE A 4 -9.09 -5.54 4.37
N SER A 5 -9.80 -4.43 4.33
CA SER A 5 -10.94 -4.22 3.43
C SER A 5 -10.49 -3.58 2.13
N THR A 6 -10.88 -4.17 1.00
CA THR A 6 -10.69 -3.61 -0.34
C THR A 6 -11.98 -3.01 -0.91
N ALA A 7 -13.04 -2.89 -0.12
CA ALA A 7 -14.38 -2.51 -0.59
C ALA A 7 -14.48 -1.12 -1.26
N LEU A 8 -13.42 -0.31 -1.20
CA LEU A 8 -13.32 1.00 -1.84
C LEU A 8 -12.67 0.95 -3.23
N LEU A 9 -12.26 -0.24 -3.68
CA LEU A 9 -11.56 -0.49 -4.94
C LEU A 9 -12.20 -1.69 -5.62
N ASP A 10 -12.56 -1.55 -6.91
CA ASP A 10 -13.28 -2.60 -7.62
C ASP A 10 -12.37 -3.73 -8.12
N ASP A 11 -11.19 -3.41 -8.67
CA ASP A 11 -10.31 -4.36 -9.37
C ASP A 11 -8.95 -4.54 -8.66
N VAL A 12 -8.98 -4.91 -7.37
CA VAL A 12 -7.75 -5.28 -6.64
C VAL A 12 -7.40 -6.73 -6.95
N ALA A 13 -6.17 -6.93 -7.43
CA ALA A 13 -5.60 -8.23 -7.75
C ALA A 13 -4.33 -8.50 -6.93
N VAL A 14 -3.85 -9.74 -6.96
CA VAL A 14 -2.52 -10.08 -6.46
C VAL A 14 -1.49 -9.26 -7.24
N ASP A 15 -0.40 -8.88 -6.56
CA ASP A 15 0.67 -8.00 -7.05
C ASP A 15 0.29 -6.50 -7.19
N ASP A 16 -0.94 -6.10 -6.85
CA ASP A 16 -1.27 -4.68 -6.71
C ASP A 16 -0.68 -4.08 -5.42
N TYR A 17 -0.11 -2.89 -5.55
CA TYR A 17 0.28 -2.07 -4.41
C TYR A 17 -0.86 -1.11 -4.07
N VAL A 18 -1.18 -1.00 -2.78
CA VAL A 18 -2.27 -0.16 -2.28
C VAL A 18 -1.85 0.69 -1.08
N ILE A 19 -2.48 1.85 -0.95
CA ILE A 19 -2.35 2.69 0.24
C ILE A 19 -3.31 2.19 1.32
N LEU A 20 -2.75 1.64 2.40
CA LEU A 20 -3.51 1.16 3.55
C LEU A 20 -3.71 2.27 4.59
N HIS A 21 -4.96 2.52 4.98
CA HIS A 21 -5.30 3.45 6.04
C HIS A 21 -6.34 2.83 6.97
N VAL A 22 -5.97 2.64 8.24
CA VAL A 22 -6.86 2.15 9.31
C VAL A 22 -7.65 0.89 8.92
N GLY A 23 -7.01 -0.04 8.19
CA GLY A 23 -7.60 -1.31 7.77
C GLY A 23 -8.33 -1.30 6.41
N TYR A 24 -8.33 -0.17 5.69
CA TYR A 24 -8.92 -0.03 4.37
C TYR A 24 -7.86 0.30 3.30
N ALA A 25 -7.93 -0.36 2.15
CA ALA A 25 -7.22 0.07 0.96
C ALA A 25 -7.94 1.27 0.35
N LEU A 26 -7.26 2.41 0.23
CA LEU A 26 -7.85 3.67 -0.25
C LEU A 26 -7.60 3.91 -1.73
N ALA A 27 -6.45 3.48 -2.25
CA ALA A 27 -6.03 3.71 -3.62
C ALA A 27 -5.00 2.66 -4.05
N LYS A 28 -4.99 2.33 -5.35
CA LYS A 28 -3.89 1.61 -6.00
C LYS A 28 -2.73 2.58 -6.27
N VAL A 29 -1.52 2.07 -6.25
CA VAL A 29 -0.30 2.80 -6.61
C VAL A 29 0.57 1.93 -7.50
N ASP A 30 1.33 2.57 -8.39
CA ASP A 30 2.31 1.88 -9.22
C ASP A 30 3.45 1.29 -8.35
N GLU A 31 3.99 0.16 -8.76
CA GLU A 31 5.06 -0.54 -8.02
C GLU A 31 6.32 0.33 -7.85
N ASP A 32 6.72 1.08 -8.87
CA ASP A 32 7.91 1.94 -8.77
C ASP A 32 7.67 3.10 -7.79
N GLU A 33 6.47 3.65 -7.75
CA GLU A 33 6.09 4.70 -6.80
C GLU A 33 6.03 4.15 -5.36
N ALA A 34 5.45 2.96 -5.18
CA ALA A 34 5.41 2.28 -3.89
C ALA A 34 6.84 2.04 -3.37
N ARG A 35 7.73 1.52 -4.22
CA ARG A 35 9.12 1.25 -3.88
C ARG A 35 9.88 2.51 -3.50
N ARG A 36 9.77 3.60 -4.28
CA ARG A 36 10.40 4.89 -3.95
C ARG A 36 9.92 5.40 -2.59
N THR A 37 8.62 5.31 -2.33
CA THR A 37 8.05 5.73 -1.04
C THR A 37 8.59 4.89 0.12
N LEU A 38 8.66 3.56 -0.05
CA LEU A 38 9.21 2.66 0.96
C LEU A 38 10.71 2.91 1.22
N GLU A 39 11.49 3.19 0.18
CA GLU A 39 12.90 3.59 0.29
C GLU A 39 13.03 4.89 1.09
N MET A 40 12.24 5.92 0.77
CA MET A 40 12.22 7.19 1.49
C MET A 40 11.83 7.02 2.97
N LEU A 41 10.83 6.18 3.26
CA LEU A 41 10.40 5.90 4.64
C LEU A 41 11.51 5.19 5.44
N ARG A 42 12.17 4.21 4.82
CA ARG A 42 13.30 3.50 5.41
C ARG A 42 14.45 4.45 5.74
N ASP A 43 14.78 5.34 4.80
CA ASP A 43 15.86 6.33 4.98
C ASP A 43 15.51 7.35 6.08
N ALA A 44 14.22 7.66 6.24
CA ALA A 44 13.69 8.48 7.34
C ALA A 44 13.62 7.73 8.69
N GLY A 45 14.02 6.46 8.76
CA GLY A 45 13.96 5.64 9.97
C GLY A 45 12.55 5.18 10.35
N VAL A 46 11.57 5.34 9.45
CA VAL A 46 10.21 4.85 9.64
C VAL A 46 10.15 3.42 9.12
N GLN A 47 9.97 2.46 10.04
CA GLN A 47 9.76 1.06 9.65
C GLN A 47 8.26 0.70 9.72
N PRO A 48 7.72 0.01 8.71
CA PRO A 48 6.32 -0.43 8.68
C PRO A 48 5.99 -1.54 9.70
#